data_AF-A0AA91PCG8-F1
#
_entry.id   AF-A0AA91PCG8-F1
#
_cell.length_a   1.000
_cell.length_b   1.000
_cell.length_c   1.000
_cell.angle_alpha   90.00
_cell.angle_beta   90.00
_cell.angle_gamma   90.00
#
_symmetry.space_group_name_H-M   'P 1'
#
loop_
_entity.id
_entity.type
_entity.pdbx_description
1 polymer ?
#
loop_
_entity_poly.entity_id
_entity_poly.type
_entity_poly.pdbx_seq_one_letter_code
_entity_poly.pdbx_strand_id
1 'polypeptide(L)'
;MAMPAPADATQSLTYEVISSDIGRVDVEYVDRHGRELLIGVSLPWRLDLPLGDGSDPLIPHAQLRADWRTIAAPSRWVTVKISHAGGLLCQSTLDVGNVTCYGNTPHVS
;
A
#
# COMPACT_ATOMS: atom_id res chain seq x y z
N MET A 1 -29.65 26.02 6.52
CA MET A 1 -28.41 25.61 5.81
C MET A 1 -28.11 24.20 6.25
N ALA A 2 -28.25 23.22 5.35
CA ALA A 2 -27.94 21.82 5.66
C ALA A 2 -26.42 21.65 5.68
N MET A 3 -25.87 21.26 6.82
CA MET A 3 -24.48 20.84 6.95
C MET A 3 -24.37 19.47 6.28
N PRO A 4 -23.45 19.24 5.32
CA PRO A 4 -23.22 17.89 4.83
C PRO A 4 -22.81 17.05 6.04
N ALA A 5 -23.48 15.92 6.23
CA ALA A 5 -23.09 14.93 7.24
C ALA A 5 -21.57 14.68 7.09
N PRO A 6 -20.82 14.49 8.19
CA PRO A 6 -19.50 13.89 8.05
C PRO A 6 -19.73 12.64 7.23
N ALA A 7 -19.13 12.58 6.03
CA ALA A 7 -19.14 11.37 5.25
C ALA A 7 -18.73 10.28 6.24
N ASP A 8 -19.62 9.30 6.48
CA ASP A 8 -19.24 8.05 7.13
C ASP A 8 -17.91 7.71 6.49
N ALA A 9 -16.84 7.83 7.27
CA ALA A 9 -15.51 7.63 6.77
C ALA A 9 -15.43 6.13 6.59
N THR A 10 -15.99 5.64 5.48
CA THR A 10 -15.94 4.26 5.04
C THR A 10 -14.49 3.89 5.20
N GLN A 11 -14.21 3.12 6.25
CA GLN A 11 -12.84 2.87 6.66
C GLN A 11 -12.22 2.16 5.48
N SER A 12 -11.25 2.80 4.83
CA SER A 12 -10.64 2.27 3.63
C SER A 12 -9.17 2.06 3.90
N LEU A 13 -8.69 0.90 3.47
CA LEU A 13 -7.27 0.58 3.43
C LEU A 13 -6.74 0.99 2.08
N THR A 14 -5.88 2.00 2.06
CA THR A 14 -5.21 2.47 0.86
C THR A 14 -3.81 1.87 0.79
N TYR A 15 -3.56 1.09 -0.25
CA TYR A 15 -2.23 0.67 -0.66
C TYR A 15 -1.73 1.60 -1.74
N GLU A 16 -0.50 2.05 -1.60
CA GLU A 16 0.11 2.99 -2.52
C GLU A 16 1.57 2.61 -2.74
N VAL A 17 1.99 2.60 -4.00
CA VAL A 17 3.35 2.33 -4.42
C VAL A 17 3.78 3.46 -5.34
N ILE A 18 4.86 4.14 -4.98
CA ILE A 18 5.34 5.33 -5.67
C ILE A 18 6.83 5.17 -5.96
N SER A 19 7.24 5.59 -7.14
CA SER A 19 8.63 5.77 -7.51
C SER A 19 8.72 6.87 -8.56
N SER A 20 9.80 7.67 -8.51
CA SER A 20 10.12 8.64 -9.55
C SER A 20 10.89 8.03 -10.74
N ASP A 21 11.64 6.96 -10.49
CA ASP A 21 12.61 6.42 -11.44
C ASP A 21 12.15 5.08 -12.03
N ILE A 22 11.38 4.32 -11.26
CA ILE A 22 10.86 3.03 -11.66
C ILE A 22 9.44 3.19 -12.19
N GLY A 23 9.28 3.01 -13.51
CA GLY A 23 7.95 3.10 -14.14
C GLY A 23 7.11 1.84 -13.98
N ARG A 24 7.71 0.68 -13.65
CA ARG A 24 7.01 -0.60 -13.59
C ARG A 24 7.58 -1.52 -12.52
N VAL A 25 6.72 -2.11 -11.69
CA VAL A 25 7.11 -3.07 -10.63
C VAL A 25 6.10 -4.21 -10.55
N ASP A 26 6.48 -5.29 -9.89
CA ASP A 26 5.54 -6.33 -9.48
C ASP A 26 5.02 -5.98 -8.10
N VAL A 27 3.70 -5.90 -7.93
CA VAL A 27 3.07 -5.60 -6.64
C VAL A 27 2.35 -6.83 -6.15
N GLU A 28 2.62 -7.20 -4.91
CA GLU A 28 1.89 -8.23 -4.21
C GLU A 28 1.21 -7.61 -2.99
N TYR A 29 -0.10 -7.79 -2.88
CA TYR A 29 -0.85 -7.31 -1.73
C TYR A 29 -1.75 -8.39 -1.17
N VAL A 30 -2.16 -8.22 0.08
CA VAL A 30 -3.19 -9.06 0.69
C VAL A 30 -4.46 -8.25 0.84
N ASP A 31 -5.55 -8.79 0.33
CA ASP A 31 -6.91 -8.30 0.49
C ASP A 31 -7.77 -9.34 1.26
N ARG A 32 -9.08 -9.08 1.36
CA ARG A 32 -10.03 -9.99 2.03
C ARG A 32 -10.19 -11.35 1.34
N HIS A 33 -9.84 -11.46 0.06
CA HIS A 33 -9.89 -12.69 -0.72
C HIS A 33 -8.58 -13.47 -0.67
N GLY A 34 -7.49 -12.84 -0.25
CA GLY A 34 -6.20 -13.47 0.01
C GLY A 34 -5.04 -12.65 -0.55
N ARG A 35 -3.96 -13.35 -0.90
CA ARG A 35 -2.80 -12.76 -1.56
C ARG A 35 -3.05 -12.62 -3.06
N GLU A 36 -2.89 -11.42 -3.58
CA GLU A 36 -2.92 -11.13 -5.01
C GLU A 36 -1.55 -10.63 -5.49
N LEU A 37 -1.14 -11.09 -6.67
CA LEU A 37 0.11 -10.72 -7.31
C LEU A 37 -0.18 -10.08 -8.66
N LEU A 38 0.14 -8.80 -8.77
CA LEU A 38 0.08 -8.03 -10.00
C LEU A 38 1.48 -7.91 -10.59
N ILE A 39 1.67 -8.44 -11.80
CA ILE A 39 2.95 -8.39 -12.50
C ILE A 39 2.98 -7.17 -13.41
N GLY A 40 4.07 -6.40 -13.33
CA GLY A 40 4.35 -5.30 -14.24
C GLY A 40 3.35 -4.13 -14.16
N VAL A 41 2.92 -3.78 -12.95
CA VAL A 41 2.06 -2.60 -12.74
C VAL A 41 2.83 -1.31 -12.97
N SER A 42 2.17 -0.32 -13.55
CA SER A 42 2.79 0.99 -13.78
C SER A 42 2.70 1.86 -12.52
N LEU A 43 3.79 2.55 -12.19
CA LEU A 43 3.83 3.48 -11.06
C LEU A 43 3.52 4.93 -11.50
N PRO A 44 2.86 5.74 -10.64
CA PRO A 44 2.38 5.41 -9.30
C PRO A 44 1.15 4.50 -9.34
N TRP A 45 1.14 3.48 -8.46
CA TRP A 45 0.02 2.55 -8.31
C TRP A 45 -0.67 2.78 -6.98
N ARG A 46 -2.00 2.78 -7.00
CA ARG A 46 -2.83 2.97 -5.81
C ARG A 46 -4.06 2.06 -5.86
N LEU A 47 -4.38 1.46 -4.72
CA LEU A 47 -5.56 0.64 -4.53
C LEU A 47 -6.25 1.01 -3.22
N ASP A 48 -7.51 1.39 -3.32
CA ASP A 48 -8.37 1.69 -2.16
C ASP A 48 -9.30 0.50 -1.93
N LEU A 49 -9.09 -0.21 -0.82
CA LEU A 49 -9.90 -1.34 -0.39
C LEU A 49 -10.93 -0.87 0.64
N PRO A 50 -12.24 -1.03 0.38
CA PRO A 50 -13.26 -0.73 1.38
C PRO A 50 -13.19 -1.78 2.49
N LEU A 51 -12.97 -1.34 3.73
CA LEU A 51 -13.07 -2.18 4.92
C LEU A 51 -14.48 -2.07 5.51
N GLY A 52 -14.92 -3.14 6.18
CA GLY A 52 -16.10 -3.08 7.05
C GLY A 52 -15.85 -2.24 8.30
N ASP A 53 -16.90 -2.02 9.10
CA ASP A 53 -16.82 -1.18 10.31
C ASP A 53 -15.74 -1.66 11.32
N GLY A 54 -14.80 -0.75 11.61
CA GLY A 54 -14.08 -0.62 12.89
C GLY A 54 -12.93 -1.57 13.19
N SER A 55 -13.00 -2.82 12.75
CA SER A 55 -11.98 -3.84 13.02
C SER A 55 -12.02 -4.92 11.93
N ASP A 56 -11.80 -4.50 10.69
CA ASP A 56 -11.70 -5.47 9.60
C ASP A 56 -10.46 -6.36 9.85
N PRO A 57 -10.62 -7.70 9.88
CA PRO A 57 -9.50 -8.62 10.02
C PRO A 57 -8.44 -8.43 8.93
N LEU A 58 -8.76 -7.72 7.84
CA LEU A 58 -7.78 -7.35 6.84
C LEU A 58 -6.65 -6.47 7.38
N ILE A 59 -6.87 -5.60 8.36
CA ILE A 59 -5.82 -4.67 8.86
C ILE A 59 -4.59 -5.42 9.41
N PRO A 60 -4.72 -6.39 10.33
CA PRO A 60 -3.57 -7.17 10.79
C PRO A 60 -2.99 -8.12 9.73
N HIS A 61 -3.75 -8.42 8.67
CA HIS A 61 -3.30 -9.24 7.54
C HIS A 61 -2.81 -8.42 6.35
N ALA A 62 -2.89 -7.09 6.44
CA ALA A 62 -2.53 -6.18 5.37
C ALA A 62 -1.04 -6.29 5.10
N GLN A 63 -0.70 -6.68 3.88
CA GLN A 63 0.66 -6.79 3.43
C GLN A 63 0.73 -6.13 2.06
N LEU A 64 1.76 -5.31 1.86
CA LEU A 64 2.05 -4.67 0.59
C LEU A 64 3.52 -4.88 0.29
N ARG A 65 3.81 -5.57 -0.81
CA ARG A 65 5.15 -5.83 -1.29
C ARG A 65 5.29 -5.31 -2.71
N ALA A 66 6.37 -4.61 -2.97
CA ALA A 66 6.78 -4.26 -4.33
C ALA A 66 8.12 -4.93 -4.64
N ASP A 67 8.24 -5.53 -5.81
CA ASP A 67 9.46 -6.13 -6.33
C ASP A 67 9.83 -5.52 -7.69
N TRP A 68 11.06 -5.07 -7.79
CA TRP A 68 11.65 -4.50 -9.00
C TRP A 68 13.11 -4.94 -9.16
N ARG A 69 13.47 -6.11 -8.61
CA ARG A 69 14.86 -6.60 -8.55
C ARG A 69 15.54 -6.64 -9.92
N THR A 70 14.77 -6.88 -10.97
CA THR A 70 15.25 -6.96 -12.36
C THR A 70 15.77 -5.62 -12.90
N ILE A 71 15.31 -4.51 -12.34
CA ILE A 71 15.63 -3.13 -12.77
C ILE A 71 16.15 -2.26 -11.62
N ALA A 72 16.43 -2.89 -10.48
CA ALA A 72 16.99 -2.26 -9.30
C ALA A 72 18.37 -1.68 -9.60
N ALA A 73 18.58 -0.43 -9.21
CA ALA A 73 19.84 0.27 -9.36
C ALA A 73 20.00 1.28 -8.22
N PRO A 74 21.24 1.69 -7.89
CA PRO A 74 21.48 2.73 -6.90
C PRO A 74 20.66 3.99 -7.24
N SER A 75 20.05 4.61 -6.23
CA SER A 75 19.15 5.77 -6.37
C SER A 75 17.79 5.50 -7.02
N ARG A 76 17.45 4.24 -7.37
CA ARG A 76 16.10 3.88 -7.83
C ARG A 76 15.26 3.32 -6.69
N TRP A 77 14.69 4.23 -5.93
CA TRP A 77 13.88 3.92 -4.77
C TRP A 77 12.42 3.66 -5.15
N VAL A 78 11.78 2.77 -4.40
CA VAL A 78 10.34 2.57 -4.42
C VAL A 78 9.83 2.72 -3.00
N THR A 79 8.79 3.53 -2.85
CA THR A 79 8.08 3.74 -1.60
C THR A 79 6.80 2.94 -1.62
N VAL A 80 6.62 2.05 -0.64
CA VAL A 80 5.34 1.42 -0.36
C VAL A 80 4.71 2.08 0.86
N LYS A 81 3.40 2.27 0.79
CA LYS A 81 2.64 2.94 1.82
C LYS A 81 1.30 2.23 2.02
N ILE A 82 1.01 1.94 3.27
CA ILE A 82 -0.27 1.40 3.72
C ILE A 82 -0.89 2.45 4.63
N SER A 83 -2.08 2.93 4.27
CA SER A 83 -2.84 3.90 5.06
C SER A 83 -4.23 3.36 5.36
N HIS A 84 -4.74 3.63 6.56
CA HIS A 84 -6.07 3.23 6.99
C HIS A 84 -6.79 4.43 7.62
N ALA A 85 -7.99 4.76 7.14
CA ALA A 85 -8.80 5.86 7.67
C ALA A 85 -8.02 7.22 7.79
N GLY A 86 -7.11 7.46 6.85
CA GLY A 86 -6.21 8.64 6.86
C GLY A 86 -4.99 8.54 7.78
N GLY A 87 -4.89 7.48 8.59
CA GLY A 87 -3.70 7.15 9.38
C GLY A 87 -2.72 6.30 8.58
N LEU A 88 -1.45 6.71 8.53
CA LEU A 88 -0.40 5.88 7.97
C LEU A 88 -0.15 4.68 8.90
N LEU A 89 -0.35 3.46 8.40
CA LEU A 89 -0.02 2.24 9.14
C LEU A 89 1.44 1.86 8.96
N CYS A 90 1.90 1.86 7.71
CA CYS A 90 3.25 1.44 7.36
C CYS A 90 3.74 2.21 6.14
N GLN A 91 4.97 2.70 6.19
CA GLN A 91 5.66 3.29 5.05
C GLN A 91 7.09 2.79 5.04
N SER A 92 7.53 2.32 3.88
CA SER A 92 8.91 1.88 3.70
C SER A 92 9.39 2.30 2.32
N THR A 93 10.58 2.90 2.29
CA THR A 93 11.25 3.29 1.04
C THR A 93 12.59 2.57 0.96
N LEU A 94 12.77 1.79 -0.10
CA LEU A 94 14.02 1.06 -0.33
C LEU A 94 14.44 1.21 -1.80
N ASP A 95 15.74 1.11 -2.06
CA ASP A 95 16.35 1.12 -3.40
C ASP A 95 17.00 -0.22 -3.78
N VAL A 96 16.85 -1.24 -2.92
CA VAL A 96 17.48 -2.57 -3.06
C VAL A 96 16.71 -3.55 -3.96
N GLY A 97 15.67 -3.09 -4.66
CA GLY A 97 14.89 -3.93 -5.58
C GLY A 97 13.71 -4.68 -4.96
N ASN A 98 13.53 -4.61 -3.65
CA ASN A 98 12.37 -5.20 -2.98
C ASN A 98 12.03 -4.39 -1.73
N VAL A 99 10.75 -4.16 -1.50
CA VAL A 99 10.26 -3.57 -0.26
C VAL A 99 8.97 -4.24 0.16
N THR A 100 8.81 -4.49 1.46
CA THR A 100 7.60 -5.07 2.03
C THR A 100 7.19 -4.27 3.25
N CYS A 101 5.90 -3.91 3.29
CA CYS A 101 5.24 -3.27 4.41
C CYS A 101 4.15 -4.19 4.94
N TYR A 102 3.93 -4.13 6.25
CA TYR A 102 2.89 -4.88 6.93
C TYR A 102 2.03 -3.90 7.73
N GLY A 103 0.71 -3.94 7.57
CA GLY A 103 -0.21 -3.07 8.31
C GLY A 103 -0.26 -3.39 9.81
N ASN A 104 0.13 -4.61 10.21
CA ASN A 104 0.16 -5.03 11.62
C ASN A 104 1.39 -4.53 12.39
N THR A 105 2.49 -4.27 11.70
CA THR A 105 3.74 -3.84 12.32
C THR A 105 3.99 -2.41 11.87
N PRO A 106 3.66 -1.39 12.69
CA PRO A 106 3.90 -0.02 12.30
C PRO A 106 5.39 0.17 12.06
N HIS A 107 5.75 0.27 10.78
CA HIS A 107 7.10 0.48 10.32
C HIS A 107 7.10 1.77 9.52
N VAL A 108 7.82 2.76 10.02
CA VAL A 108 8.00 4.06 9.38
C VAL A 108 9.52 4.28 9.33
N SER A 109 10.11 3.98 8.17
CA SER A 109 11.54 4.20 7.88
C SER A 109 11.72 5.04 6.63
#